data_AF-A0A5P9Q0S5-F1
#
_entry.id   AF-A0A5P9Q0S5-F1
#
_cell.length_a   1.000
_cell.length_b   1.000
_cell.length_c   1.000
_cell.angle_alpha   90.00
_cell.angle_beta   90.00
_cell.angle_gamma   90.00
#
_symmetry.space_group_name_H-M   'P 1'
#
loop_
_entity.id
_entity.type
_entity.pdbx_description
1 polymer ?
#
loop_
_entity_poly.entity_id
_entity_poly.type
_entity_poly.pdbx_seq_one_letter_code
_entity_poly.pdbx_strand_id
1 'polypeptide(L)'
;MNLVAHHSGARFEAAERGLTRELSEFPFEDSPVLDALVTADLTTGPGGEQMTYDERIAEILKRYPPDDPVHRTWVKAAPILKEAVRRTEERLARAQPK
;
A
#
# COMPACT_ATOMS: atom_id res chain seq x y z
N MET A 1 15.60 7.26 -5.47
CA MET A 1 14.43 6.69 -6.17
C MET A 1 14.03 5.42 -5.44
N ASN A 2 13.47 5.54 -4.23
CA ASN A 2 13.26 4.37 -3.35
C ASN A 2 11.80 4.23 -2.92
N LEU A 3 11.07 5.35 -2.81
CA LEU A 3 9.69 5.37 -2.34
C LEU A 3 8.74 4.51 -3.18
N VAL A 4 8.88 4.53 -4.51
CA VAL A 4 8.06 3.70 -5.42
C VAL A 4 8.31 2.20 -5.22
N ALA A 5 9.50 1.78 -4.78
CA ALA A 5 9.74 0.38 -4.47
C ALA A 5 8.93 -0.11 -3.25
N HIS A 6 8.41 0.80 -2.42
CA HIS A 6 7.75 0.47 -1.16
C HIS A 6 6.26 0.85 -1.11
N HIS A 7 5.76 1.60 -2.08
CA HIS A 7 4.45 2.26 -2.02
C HIS A 7 3.24 1.31 -1.89
N SER A 8 3.33 0.08 -2.42
CA SER A 8 2.27 -0.93 -2.32
C SER A 8 2.51 -1.95 -1.20
N GLY A 9 3.40 -1.65 -0.26
CA GLY A 9 3.76 -2.57 0.82
C GLY A 9 4.69 -3.71 0.38
N ALA A 10 5.54 -3.48 -0.64
CA ALA A 10 6.42 -4.48 -1.24
C ALA A 10 7.27 -5.30 -0.25
N ARG A 11 7.59 -4.76 0.94
CA ARG A 11 8.28 -5.50 2.02
C ARG A 11 7.54 -6.78 2.44
N PHE A 12 6.21 -6.79 2.37
CA PHE A 12 5.40 -7.95 2.69
C PHE A 12 5.45 -8.96 1.54
N GLU A 13 5.24 -8.51 0.30
CA GLU A 13 5.26 -9.40 -0.86
C GLU A 13 6.65 -9.97 -1.16
N ALA A 14 7.69 -9.18 -0.96
CA ALA A 14 9.07 -9.64 -1.06
C ALA A 14 9.35 -10.78 -0.08
N ALA A 15 8.80 -10.73 1.15
CA ALA A 15 8.91 -11.84 2.09
C ALA A 15 8.15 -13.08 1.61
N GLU A 16 6.95 -12.93 1.04
CA GLU A 16 6.17 -14.05 0.48
C GLU A 16 6.86 -14.70 -0.73
N ARG A 17 7.62 -13.93 -1.51
CA ARG A 17 8.32 -14.38 -2.73
C ARG A 17 9.79 -14.73 -2.52
N GLY A 18 10.35 -14.52 -1.33
CA GLY A 18 11.78 -14.73 -1.06
C GLY A 18 12.71 -13.67 -1.65
N LEU A 19 12.19 -12.48 -1.97
CA LEU A 19 12.90 -11.37 -2.62
C LEU A 19 13.36 -10.27 -1.64
N THR A 20 13.41 -10.56 -0.34
CA THR A 20 13.77 -9.57 0.69
C THR A 20 15.18 -9.00 0.47
N ARG A 21 16.11 -9.80 -0.07
CA ARG A 21 17.48 -9.36 -0.33
C ARG A 21 17.52 -8.36 -1.50
N GLU A 22 16.78 -8.63 -2.55
CA GLU A 22 16.64 -7.80 -3.73
C GLU A 22 16.00 -6.46 -3.36
N LEU A 23 14.95 -6.49 -2.53
CA LEU A 23 14.32 -5.27 -2.03
C LEU A 23 15.27 -4.41 -1.19
N SER A 24 16.28 -5.00 -0.54
CA SER A 24 17.22 -4.26 0.32
C SER A 24 18.10 -3.25 -0.44
N GLU A 25 18.18 -3.34 -1.77
CA GLU A 25 18.80 -2.32 -2.62
C GLU A 25 18.07 -0.97 -2.54
N PHE A 26 16.79 -0.98 -2.17
CA PHE A 26 15.97 0.21 -2.01
C PHE A 26 15.73 0.47 -0.52
N PRO A 27 16.46 1.39 0.14
CA PRO A 27 16.23 1.72 1.53
C PRO A 27 14.78 2.11 1.80
N PHE A 28 14.19 1.52 2.85
CA PHE A 28 12.87 1.87 3.32
C PHE A 28 12.90 3.23 4.01
N GLU A 29 11.94 4.08 3.69
CA GLU A 29 11.77 5.42 4.27
C GLU A 29 10.34 5.53 4.82
N ASP A 30 10.20 5.73 6.13
CA ASP A 30 8.90 5.99 6.75
C ASP A 30 8.64 7.51 6.75
N SER A 31 7.90 7.99 5.75
CA SER A 31 7.69 9.42 5.56
C SER A 31 6.28 9.78 5.08
N PRO A 32 5.85 11.05 5.25
CA PRO A 32 4.57 11.52 4.72
C PRO A 32 4.43 11.37 3.20
N VAL A 33 5.55 11.37 2.47
CA VAL A 33 5.52 11.17 1.01
C VAL A 33 5.25 9.71 0.68
N LEU A 34 5.84 8.76 1.42
CA LEU A 34 5.48 7.35 1.28
C LEU A 34 3.99 7.14 1.61
N ASP A 35 3.49 7.75 2.70
CA ASP A 35 2.07 7.66 3.07
C ASP A 35 1.16 8.14 1.92
N ALA A 36 1.53 9.24 1.26
CA ALA A 36 0.78 9.77 0.12
C ALA A 36 0.80 8.83 -1.10
N LEU A 37 1.94 8.20 -1.40
CA LEU A 37 2.04 7.22 -2.50
C LEU A 37 1.24 5.95 -2.21
N VAL A 38 1.32 5.45 -0.97
CA VAL A 38 0.48 4.33 -0.49
C VAL A 38 -0.99 4.68 -0.66
N THR A 39 -1.37 5.90 -0.27
CA THR A 39 -2.75 6.36 -0.40
C THR A 39 -3.17 6.40 -1.87
N ALA A 40 -2.37 7.01 -2.75
CA ALA A 40 -2.68 7.11 -4.17
C ALA A 40 -2.86 5.73 -4.85
N ASP A 41 -2.03 4.74 -4.53
CA ASP A 41 -2.16 3.38 -5.07
C ASP A 41 -3.35 2.63 -4.48
N LEU A 42 -3.55 2.73 -3.16
CA LEU A 42 -4.55 1.93 -2.44
C LEU A 42 -5.93 2.60 -2.34
N THR A 43 -6.13 3.73 -3.02
CA THR A 43 -7.44 4.33 -3.27
C THR A 43 -7.74 4.48 -4.76
N THR A 44 -6.99 3.76 -5.61
CA THR A 44 -7.16 3.77 -7.07
C THR A 44 -7.32 2.34 -7.59
N GLY A 45 -8.40 2.08 -8.32
CA GLY A 45 -8.66 0.80 -8.95
C GLY A 45 -7.83 0.57 -10.22
N PRO A 46 -7.85 -0.65 -10.79
CA PRO A 46 -7.03 -1.01 -11.94
C PRO A 46 -7.40 -0.22 -13.22
N GLY A 47 -8.60 0.36 -13.29
CA GLY A 47 -9.03 1.25 -14.37
C GLY A 47 -8.74 2.73 -14.11
N GLY A 48 -8.12 3.08 -12.98
CA GLY A 48 -7.88 4.45 -12.56
C GLY A 48 -9.06 5.09 -11.82
N GLU A 49 -10.12 4.34 -11.53
CA GLU A 49 -11.26 4.81 -10.75
C GLU A 49 -10.88 5.05 -9.28
N GLN A 50 -11.50 6.04 -8.65
CA GLN A 50 -11.35 6.23 -7.22
C GLN A 50 -12.08 5.12 -6.45
N MET A 51 -11.42 4.56 -5.45
CA MET A 51 -11.97 3.56 -4.54
C MET A 51 -11.64 3.96 -3.11
N THR A 52 -12.47 3.58 -2.15
CA THR A 52 -12.04 3.58 -0.75
C THR A 52 -10.96 2.51 -0.53
N TYR A 53 -10.17 2.68 0.53
CA TYR A 53 -9.16 1.68 0.91
C TYR A 53 -9.77 0.28 1.09
N ASP A 54 -10.89 0.19 1.80
CA ASP A 54 -11.51 -1.10 2.10
C ASP A 54 -12.08 -1.77 0.84
N GLU A 55 -12.65 -1.00 -0.10
CA GLU A 55 -13.07 -1.52 -1.40
C GLU A 55 -11.87 -2.01 -2.22
N ARG A 56 -10.75 -1.27 -2.21
CA ARG A 56 -9.54 -1.66 -2.92
C ARG A 56 -8.94 -2.96 -2.39
N ILE A 57 -8.87 -3.12 -1.07
CA ILE A 57 -8.39 -4.36 -0.43
C ILE A 57 -9.33 -5.54 -0.73
N ALA A 58 -10.65 -5.33 -0.67
CA ALA A 58 -11.62 -6.36 -1.00
C ALA A 58 -11.52 -6.80 -2.48
N GLU A 59 -11.29 -5.87 -3.41
CA GLU A 59 -11.02 -6.18 -4.82
C GLU A 59 -9.78 -7.06 -4.97
N ILE A 60 -8.66 -6.67 -4.36
CA ILE A 60 -7.40 -7.41 -4.46
C ILE A 60 -7.58 -8.84 -3.92
N LEU A 61 -8.18 -9.00 -2.73
CA LEU A 61 -8.41 -10.31 -2.12
C LEU A 61 -9.40 -11.18 -2.90
N LYS A 62 -10.30 -10.58 -3.69
CA LYS A 62 -11.20 -11.30 -4.60
C LYS A 62 -10.49 -11.73 -5.89
N ARG A 63 -9.56 -10.93 -6.40
CA ARG A 63 -8.83 -11.17 -7.65
C ARG A 63 -7.77 -12.26 -7.54
N TYR A 64 -7.14 -12.41 -6.37
CA TYR A 64 -6.11 -13.41 -6.11
C TYR A 64 -6.60 -14.49 -5.13
N PRO A 65 -6.46 -15.79 -5.47
CA PRO A 65 -6.89 -16.87 -4.59
C PRO A 65 -6.02 -16.95 -3.31
N PRO A 66 -6.49 -17.62 -2.24
CA PRO A 66 -5.82 -17.62 -0.93
C PRO A 66 -4.37 -18.13 -0.90
N ASP A 67 -3.99 -18.98 -1.84
CA ASP A 67 -2.64 -19.54 -1.99
C ASP A 67 -1.68 -18.61 -2.75
N ASP A 68 -2.20 -17.57 -3.42
CA ASP A 68 -1.41 -16.60 -4.15
C ASP A 68 -0.58 -15.71 -3.20
N PRO A 69 0.71 -15.45 -3.50
CA PRO A 69 1.55 -14.54 -2.71
C PRO A 69 0.94 -13.15 -2.50
N VAL A 70 0.18 -12.62 -3.46
CA VAL A 70 -0.49 -11.32 -3.35
C VAL A 70 -1.60 -11.39 -2.30
N HIS A 71 -2.41 -12.44 -2.30
CA HIS A 71 -3.46 -12.61 -1.30
C HIS A 71 -2.87 -12.70 0.11
N ARG A 72 -1.88 -13.58 0.31
CA ARG A 72 -1.17 -13.77 1.58
C ARG A 72 -0.51 -12.48 2.07
N THR A 73 0.04 -11.69 1.15
CA THR A 73 0.59 -10.37 1.43
C THR A 73 -0.49 -9.47 2.02
N TRP A 74 -1.62 -9.33 1.34
CA TRP A 74 -2.66 -8.36 1.74
C TRP A 74 -3.39 -8.73 3.01
N VAL A 75 -3.50 -10.02 3.34
CA VAL A 75 -3.98 -10.46 4.67
C VAL A 75 -3.13 -9.87 5.81
N LYS A 76 -1.81 -9.72 5.61
CA LYS A 76 -0.87 -9.17 6.61
C LYS A 76 -0.71 -7.65 6.50
N ALA A 77 -0.61 -7.15 5.28
CA ALA A 77 -0.29 -5.76 4.98
C ALA A 77 -1.48 -4.84 5.24
N ALA A 78 -2.72 -5.28 4.94
CA ALA A 78 -3.90 -4.42 4.97
C ALA A 78 -4.07 -3.58 6.26
N PRO A 79 -3.98 -4.12 7.48
CA PRO A 79 -4.13 -3.29 8.68
C PRO A 79 -3.01 -2.26 8.84
N ILE A 80 -1.79 -2.56 8.38
CA ILE A 80 -0.61 -1.69 8.55
C ILE A 80 -0.64 -0.55 7.54
N LEU A 81 -0.99 -0.83 6.28
CA LEU A 81 -1.03 0.17 5.22
C LEU A 81 -2.27 1.09 5.36
N LYS A 82 -3.33 0.63 6.05
CA LYS A 82 -4.49 1.48 6.39
C LYS A 82 -4.08 2.69 7.23
N GLU A 83 -3.08 2.55 8.09
CA GLU A 83 -2.59 3.68 8.90
C GLU A 83 -1.91 4.75 8.05
N ALA A 84 -1.27 4.39 6.93
CA ALA A 84 -0.70 5.37 6.01
C ALA A 84 -1.79 6.22 5.35
N VAL A 85 -2.89 5.58 4.91
CA VAL A 85 -4.08 6.26 4.38
C VAL A 85 -4.67 7.22 5.41
N ARG A 86 -4.91 6.73 6.63
CA ARG A 86 -5.45 7.55 7.72
C ARG A 86 -4.58 8.79 7.99
N ARG A 87 -3.26 8.62 8.09
CA ARG A 87 -2.33 9.74 8.31
C ARG A 87 -2.35 10.74 7.16
N THR A 88 -2.47 10.29 5.92
CA THR A 88 -2.59 11.17 4.75
C THR A 88 -3.88 11.98 4.79
N GLU A 89 -5.02 11.32 5.03
CA GLU A 89 -6.33 11.98 5.14
C GLU A 89 -6.33 13.03 6.25
N GLU A 90 -5.75 12.73 7.41
CA GLU A 90 -5.61 13.68 8.51
C GLU A 90 -4.77 14.91 8.15
N ARG A 91 -3.68 14.73 7.39
CA ARG A 91 -2.85 15.85 6.92
C ARG A 91 -3.60 16.70 5.91
N LEU A 92 -4.35 16.09 5.00
CA LEU A 92 -5.17 16.81 4.02
C LEU A 92 -6.27 17.62 4.71
N ALA A 93 -6.98 17.03 5.69
CA ALA A 93 -8.01 17.72 6.45
C ALA A 93 -7.48 18.92 7.25
N ARG A 94 -6.24 18.86 7.73
CA ARG A 94 -5.57 19.98 8.42
C ARG A 94 -5.10 21.07 7.46
N ALA A 95 -4.75 20.71 6.22
CA ALA A 95 -4.23 21.64 5.22
C ALA A 95 -5.33 22.39 4.47
N GLN A 96 -6.55 21.84 4.40
CA GLN A 96 -7.69 22.52 3.81
C GLN A 96 -8.22 23.61 4.75
N PRO A 97 -8.22 24.90 4.33
CA PRO A 97 -8.91 25.93 5.09
C PRO A 97 -10.42 25.66 5.09
N LYS A 98 -11.08 25.94 6.21
CA LYS A 98 -12.55 25.93 6.32
C LYS A 98 -13.19 26.88 5.32
#